data_AF-A0A8E0M928-F1
#
_entry.id   AF-A0A8E0M928-F1
#
_cell.length_a   1.000
_cell.length_b   1.000
_cell.length_c   1.000
_cell.angle_alpha   90.00
_cell.angle_beta   90.00
_cell.angle_gamma   90.00
#
_symmetry.space_group_name_H-M   'P 1'
#
loop_
_entity.id
_entity.type
_entity.pdbx_description
1 polymer ?
#
loop_
_entity_poly.entity_id
_entity_poly.type
_entity_poly.pdbx_seq_one_letter_code
_entity_poly.pdbx_strand_id
1 'polypeptide(L)'
;MRHSNRNAGYLLRANLKQNLKFSLIWLVILIMMIASGAGKLEAAFAGGASGSKEIVKMLRAPGMAAMFGAMPKVDTYNTAIVFAGVMVVFMIILQALWVMPLMIRNTRGQEESGLLEMVRARNVGRTAAITAASLELLIDSAIMGILYFVSLAAVNMGGTDLYGD
;
A
#
# COMPACT_ATOMS: atom_id res chain seq x y z
N MET A 1 -1.48 -35.75 5.49
CA MET A 1 -1.46 -34.27 5.66
C MET A 1 -1.95 -33.45 4.45
N ARG A 2 -2.35 -34.08 3.32
CA ARG A 2 -2.59 -33.40 2.03
C ARG A 2 -4.02 -32.83 1.82
N HIS A 3 -4.87 -32.84 2.85
CA HIS A 3 -6.29 -32.43 2.76
C HIS A 3 -6.65 -31.11 3.47
N SER A 4 -5.69 -30.43 4.10
CA SER A 4 -5.98 -29.29 4.99
C SER A 4 -6.57 -28.06 4.28
N ASN A 5 -6.27 -27.88 2.98
CA ASN A 5 -6.71 -26.73 2.17
C ASN A 5 -7.70 -27.09 1.05
N ARG A 6 -8.44 -28.20 1.21
CA ARG A 6 -9.47 -28.57 0.22
C ARG A 6 -10.50 -27.44 0.12
N ASN A 7 -10.76 -26.99 -1.12
CA ASN A 7 -11.69 -25.90 -1.47
C ASN A 7 -11.28 -24.48 -1.00
N ALA A 8 -10.02 -24.26 -0.60
CA ALA A 8 -9.53 -22.92 -0.25
C ALA A 8 -9.64 -21.90 -1.41
N GLY A 9 -9.45 -22.33 -2.66
CA GLY A 9 -9.61 -21.45 -3.83
C GLY A 9 -11.04 -20.96 -4.05
N TYR A 10 -12.06 -21.75 -3.69
CA TYR A 10 -13.46 -21.33 -3.77
C TYR A 10 -13.75 -20.25 -2.73
N LEU A 11 -13.24 -20.43 -1.50
CA LEU A 11 -13.35 -19.45 -0.43
C LEU A 11 -12.59 -18.16 -0.74
N LEU A 12 -11.41 -18.26 -1.36
CA LEU A 12 -10.64 -17.10 -1.84
C LEU A 12 -11.47 -16.27 -2.84
N ARG A 13 -12.09 -16.93 -3.83
CA ARG A 13 -12.93 -16.23 -4.81
C ARG A 13 -14.16 -15.58 -4.17
N ALA A 14 -14.74 -16.24 -3.17
CA ALA A 14 -15.88 -15.70 -2.43
C ALA A 14 -15.48 -14.45 -1.63
N ASN A 15 -14.36 -14.51 -0.89
CA ASN A 15 -13.88 -13.37 -0.13
C ASN A 15 -13.52 -12.20 -1.05
N LEU A 16 -12.77 -12.44 -2.13
CA LEU A 16 -12.46 -11.42 -3.13
C LEU A 16 -13.75 -10.76 -3.64
N LYS A 17 -14.77 -11.54 -4.00
CA LYS A 17 -16.04 -10.98 -4.48
C LYS A 17 -16.75 -10.14 -3.43
N GLN A 18 -16.69 -10.55 -2.16
CA GLN A 18 -17.30 -9.83 -1.04
C GLN A 18 -16.56 -8.51 -0.74
N ASN A 19 -15.23 -8.54 -0.80
CA ASN A 19 -14.38 -7.41 -0.44
C ASN A 19 -14.03 -6.51 -1.62
N LEU A 20 -14.35 -6.90 -2.86
CA LEU A 20 -14.04 -6.17 -4.08
C LEU A 20 -14.37 -4.67 -3.99
N LYS A 21 -15.57 -4.31 -3.52
CA LYS A 21 -15.96 -2.90 -3.39
C LYS A 21 -15.11 -2.16 -2.38
N PHE A 22 -14.84 -2.78 -1.24
CA PHE A 22 -14.02 -2.17 -0.19
C PHE A 22 -12.57 -2.01 -0.66
N SER A 23 -11.97 -3.07 -1.20
CA SER A 23 -10.62 -3.07 -1.78
C SER A 23 -10.50 -2.03 -2.89
N LEU A 24 -11.41 -2.02 -3.87
CA LEU A 24 -11.39 -1.05 -4.97
C LEU A 24 -11.47 0.41 -4.51
N ILE A 25 -12.34 0.74 -3.55
CA ILE A 25 -12.46 2.10 -3.02
C ILE A 25 -11.12 2.53 -2.38
N TRP A 26 -10.53 1.65 -1.56
CA TRP A 26 -9.24 1.93 -0.92
C TRP A 26 -8.10 2.04 -1.92
N LEU A 27 -8.05 1.16 -2.93
CA LEU A 27 -7.07 1.23 -4.02
C LEU A 27 -7.14 2.59 -4.71
N VAL A 28 -8.33 3.03 -5.08
CA VAL A 28 -8.55 4.32 -5.76
C VAL A 28 -8.15 5.51 -4.89
N ILE A 29 -8.53 5.51 -3.61
CA ILE A 29 -8.19 6.58 -2.66
C ILE A 29 -6.67 6.70 -2.50
N LEU A 30 -5.98 5.57 -2.30
CA LEU A 30 -4.54 5.56 -2.02
C LEU A 30 -3.73 5.97 -3.25
N ILE A 31 -4.11 5.51 -4.44
CA ILE A 31 -3.47 5.94 -5.70
C ILE A 31 -3.67 7.44 -5.92
N MET A 32 -4.89 7.95 -5.76
CA MET A 32 -5.16 9.39 -5.90
C MET A 32 -4.34 10.23 -4.92
N MET A 33 -4.18 9.76 -3.67
CA MET A 33 -3.44 10.48 -2.67
C MET A 33 -1.94 10.55 -2.98
N ILE A 34 -1.37 9.45 -3.48
CA ILE A 34 0.03 9.39 -3.91
C ILE A 34 0.27 10.26 -5.14
N ALA A 35 -0.58 10.14 -6.16
CA ALA A 35 -0.49 10.96 -7.37
C ALA A 35 -0.60 12.46 -7.04
N SER A 36 -1.51 12.83 -6.13
CA SER A 36 -1.64 14.21 -5.62
C SER A 36 -0.38 14.67 -4.87
N GLY A 37 0.19 13.82 -4.02
CA GLY A 37 1.44 14.11 -3.31
C GLY A 37 2.62 14.32 -4.28
N ALA A 38 2.71 13.48 -5.31
CA ALA A 38 3.75 13.56 -6.33
C ALA A 38 3.66 14.85 -7.15
N GLY A 39 2.47 15.16 -7.68
CA GLY A 39 2.27 16.38 -8.47
C GLY A 39 2.50 17.66 -7.66
N LYS A 40 2.14 17.68 -6.37
CA LYS A 40 2.43 18.84 -5.50
C LYS A 40 3.91 19.03 -5.24
N LEU A 41 4.65 17.94 -5.03
CA LEU A 41 6.09 18.00 -4.85
C LEU A 41 6.79 18.44 -6.13
N GLU A 42 6.39 17.92 -7.28
CA GLU A 42 6.92 18.34 -8.58
C GLU A 42 6.66 19.83 -8.84
N ALA A 43 5.43 20.30 -8.62
CA ALA A 43 5.08 21.72 -8.76
C ALA A 43 5.91 22.63 -7.82
N ALA A 44 6.20 22.17 -6.61
CA ALA A 44 7.03 22.91 -5.65
C ALA A 44 8.51 22.96 -6.09
N PHE A 45 9.01 21.93 -6.76
CA PHE A 45 10.36 21.90 -7.35
C PHE A 45 10.45 22.68 -8.67
N ALA A 46 9.36 22.77 -9.44
CA ALA A 46 9.28 23.57 -10.67
C ALA A 46 9.44 25.09 -10.44
N GLY A 47 9.24 25.57 -9.21
CA GLY A 47 9.47 26.97 -8.80
C GLY A 47 10.94 27.41 -8.78
N GLY A 48 11.89 26.55 -9.16
CA GLY A 48 13.32 26.85 -9.27
C GLY A 48 14.16 26.45 -8.05
N ALA A 49 15.48 26.70 -8.11
CA ALA A 49 16.47 26.26 -7.12
C ALA A 49 16.24 26.80 -5.70
N SER A 50 15.45 27.86 -5.54
CA SER A 50 15.07 28.41 -4.24
C SER A 50 14.05 27.52 -3.51
N GLY A 51 13.07 26.98 -4.23
CA GLY A 51 12.00 26.13 -3.65
C GLY A 51 12.54 24.78 -3.18
N SER A 52 13.43 24.15 -3.96
CA SER A 52 14.06 22.89 -3.57
C SER A 52 14.95 23.03 -2.34
N LYS A 53 15.67 24.15 -2.21
CA LYS A 53 16.57 24.42 -1.07
C LYS A 53 15.80 24.66 0.23
N GLU A 54 14.65 25.32 0.18
CA GLU A 54 13.78 25.52 1.36
C GLU A 54 13.16 24.20 1.84
N ILE A 55 12.68 23.37 0.91
CA ILE A 55 12.12 22.05 1.23
C ILE A 55 13.18 21.15 1.88
N VAL A 56 14.40 21.10 1.32
CA VAL A 56 15.50 20.33 1.90
C VAL A 56 15.90 20.86 3.27
N LYS A 57 15.89 22.19 3.48
CA LYS A 57 16.16 22.79 4.79
C LYS A 57 15.10 22.41 5.82
N MET A 58 13.82 22.43 5.43
CA MET A 58 12.72 21.98 6.29
C MET A 58 12.85 20.50 6.65
N LEU A 59 13.22 19.65 5.69
CA LEU A 59 13.33 18.21 5.90
C LEU A 59 14.56 17.81 6.72
N ARG A 60 15.62 18.62 6.72
CA ARG A 60 16.78 18.47 7.61
C ARG A 60 16.54 18.99 9.03
N ALA A 61 15.42 19.67 9.29
CA ALA A 61 15.09 20.11 10.64
C ALA A 61 14.93 18.89 11.57
N PRO A 62 15.37 18.97 12.84
CA PRO A 62 15.42 17.82 13.74
C PRO A 62 14.04 17.16 13.94
N GLY A 63 12.96 17.94 13.91
CA GLY A 63 11.59 17.41 13.98
C GLY A 63 11.21 16.57 12.76
N MET A 64 11.54 17.03 11.55
CA MET A 64 11.24 16.29 10.31
C MET A 64 12.14 15.06 10.16
N ALA A 65 13.42 15.17 10.53
CA ALA A 65 14.34 14.03 10.54
C ALA A 65 13.92 12.93 11.54
N ALA A 66 13.30 13.31 12.66
CA ALA A 66 12.74 12.34 13.61
C ALA A 66 11.48 11.63 13.06
N MET A 67 10.65 12.32 12.28
CA MET A 67 9.40 11.77 11.73
C MET A 67 9.60 10.94 10.46
N PHE A 68 10.50 11.39 9.57
CA PHE A 68 10.69 10.82 8.23
C PHE A 68 12.04 10.11 8.04
N GLY A 69 12.89 10.15 9.06
CA GLY A 69 14.25 9.64 9.00
C GLY A 69 15.26 10.67 8.48
N ALA A 70 16.54 10.41 8.72
CA ALA A 70 17.61 11.28 8.25
C ALA A 70 17.72 11.19 6.72
N MET A 71 17.62 12.34 6.04
CA MET A 71 17.80 12.39 4.59
C MET A 71 19.21 11.93 4.20
N PRO A 72 19.35 11.14 3.11
CA PRO A 72 20.65 10.81 2.54
C PRO A 72 21.46 12.08 2.25
N LYS A 73 22.77 12.03 2.54
CA LYS A 73 23.70 13.08 2.13
C LYS A 73 24.05 12.84 0.67
N VAL A 74 23.32 13.49 -0.23
CA VAL A 74 23.54 13.46 -1.68
C VAL A 74 23.93 14.86 -2.17
N ASP A 75 24.77 14.90 -3.21
CA ASP A 75 25.32 16.15 -3.77
C ASP A 75 24.24 17.01 -4.46
N THR A 76 23.24 16.37 -5.07
CA THR A 76 22.07 17.05 -5.66
C THR A 76 20.79 16.37 -5.19
N TYR A 77 19.87 17.14 -4.60
CA TYR A 77 18.55 16.62 -4.22
C TYR A 77 17.60 16.70 -5.41
N ASN A 78 17.16 15.53 -5.88
CA ASN A 78 16.12 15.43 -6.89
C ASN A 78 14.73 15.30 -6.24
N THR A 79 13.68 15.63 -6.99
CA THR A 79 12.29 15.54 -6.50
C THR A 79 11.94 14.11 -6.07
N ALA A 80 12.46 13.09 -6.77
CA ALA A 80 12.28 11.69 -6.42
C ALA A 80 12.86 11.31 -5.05
N ILE A 81 14.05 11.80 -4.68
CA ILE A 81 14.70 11.51 -3.39
C ILE A 81 13.89 12.11 -2.24
N VAL A 82 13.44 13.35 -2.42
CA VAL A 82 12.62 14.05 -1.43
C VAL A 82 11.23 13.42 -1.29
N PHE A 83 10.63 13.03 -2.42
CA PHE A 83 9.38 12.29 -2.44
C PHE A 83 9.52 10.96 -1.68
N ALA A 84 10.53 10.16 -1.97
CA ALA A 84 10.77 8.88 -1.29
C ALA A 84 10.97 9.07 0.23
N GLY A 85 11.73 10.09 0.64
CA GLY A 85 11.98 10.36 2.05
C GLY A 85 10.72 10.70 2.84
N VAL A 86 9.76 11.43 2.26
CA VAL A 86 8.56 11.87 2.98
C VAL A 86 7.39 10.91 2.75
N MET A 87 7.14 10.52 1.51
CA MET A 87 5.92 9.81 1.13
C MET A 87 5.95 8.32 1.51
N VAL A 88 7.13 7.69 1.64
CA VAL A 88 7.21 6.27 2.04
C VAL A 88 6.59 6.03 3.41
N VAL A 89 6.80 6.93 4.37
CA VAL A 89 6.20 6.80 5.72
C VAL A 89 4.68 6.88 5.65
N PHE A 90 4.14 7.84 4.88
CA PHE A 90 2.70 7.95 4.67
C PHE A 90 2.12 6.73 3.94
N MET A 91 2.82 6.21 2.94
CA MET A 91 2.43 4.99 2.23
C MET A 91 2.32 3.80 3.18
N ILE A 92 3.30 3.61 4.07
CA ILE A 92 3.29 2.51 5.04
C ILE A 92 2.11 2.65 6.01
N ILE A 93 1.91 3.84 6.58
CA ILE A 93 0.83 4.07 7.55
C ILE A 93 -0.53 3.83 6.91
N LEU A 94 -0.76 4.38 5.71
CA LEU A 94 -2.03 4.23 5.01
C LEU A 94 -2.27 2.82 4.50
N GLN A 95 -1.21 2.12 4.08
CA GLN A 95 -1.28 0.70 3.75
C GLN A 95 -1.75 -0.11 4.97
N ALA A 96 -1.18 0.15 6.14
CA ALA A 96 -1.58 -0.52 7.37
C ALA A 96 -3.05 -0.21 7.75
N LEU A 97 -3.49 1.03 7.56
CA LEU A 97 -4.87 1.45 7.85
C LEU A 97 -5.91 0.73 7.01
N TRP A 98 -5.59 0.34 5.78
CA TRP A 98 -6.50 -0.43 4.93
C TRP A 98 -6.38 -1.95 5.16
N VAL A 99 -5.16 -2.46 5.31
CA VAL A 99 -4.90 -3.90 5.50
C VAL A 99 -5.52 -4.43 6.80
N MET A 100 -5.44 -3.65 7.89
CA MET A 100 -5.96 -4.09 9.19
C MET A 100 -7.48 -4.38 9.19
N PRO A 101 -8.37 -3.47 8.76
CA PRO A 101 -9.79 -3.75 8.65
C PRO A 101 -10.12 -4.92 7.72
N LEU A 102 -9.41 -5.06 6.60
CA LEU A 102 -9.60 -6.18 5.67
C LEU A 102 -9.30 -7.52 6.35
N MET A 103 -8.18 -7.60 7.06
CA MET A 103 -7.79 -8.78 7.83
C MET A 103 -8.82 -9.11 8.92
N ILE A 104 -9.30 -8.12 9.68
CA ILE A 104 -10.32 -8.32 10.73
C ILE A 104 -11.63 -8.85 10.13
N ARG A 105 -12.09 -8.27 9.01
CA ARG A 105 -13.33 -8.71 8.33
C ARG A 105 -13.23 -10.15 7.84
N ASN A 106 -12.07 -10.55 7.33
CA ASN A 106 -11.83 -11.88 6.79
C ASN A 106 -11.57 -12.95 7.85
N THR A 107 -11.32 -12.56 9.10
CA THR A 107 -11.09 -13.46 10.22
C THR A 107 -12.22 -13.36 11.23
N ARG A 108 -12.13 -12.41 12.17
CA ARG A 108 -13.13 -12.21 13.24
C ARG A 108 -14.52 -11.91 12.71
N GLY A 109 -14.63 -11.12 11.65
CA GLY A 109 -15.94 -10.82 11.04
C GLY A 109 -16.67 -12.06 10.51
N GLN A 110 -15.95 -13.08 10.04
CA GLN A 110 -16.54 -14.34 9.58
C GLN A 110 -16.95 -15.26 10.75
N GLU A 111 -16.25 -15.15 11.89
CA GLU A 111 -16.58 -15.87 13.12
C GLU A 111 -17.82 -15.28 13.79
N GLU A 112 -17.84 -13.96 13.99
CA GLU A 112 -18.94 -13.25 14.66
C GLU A 112 -20.27 -13.35 13.89
N SER A 113 -20.20 -13.44 12.55
CA SER A 113 -21.39 -13.60 11.71
C SER A 113 -21.91 -15.04 11.62
N GLY A 114 -21.24 -16.02 12.24
CA GLY A 114 -21.57 -17.45 12.12
C GLY A 114 -21.33 -18.05 10.73
N LEU A 115 -20.87 -17.24 9.75
CA LEU A 115 -20.55 -17.68 8.39
C LEU A 115 -19.48 -18.76 8.40
N LEU A 116 -18.49 -18.65 9.28
CA LEU A 116 -17.42 -19.63 9.37
C LEU A 116 -17.93 -21.02 9.78
N GLU A 117 -18.92 -21.09 10.66
CA GLU A 117 -19.51 -22.35 11.12
C GLU A 117 -20.33 -23.02 10.01
N MET A 118 -21.14 -22.23 9.29
CA MET A 118 -21.90 -22.72 8.13
C MET A 118 -20.98 -23.22 7.00
N VAL A 119 -19.88 -22.53 6.74
CA VAL A 119 -18.89 -22.93 5.74
C VAL A 119 -18.19 -24.22 6.16
N ARG A 120 -17.83 -24.36 7.45
CA ARG A 120 -17.22 -25.58 8.02
C ARG A 120 -18.15 -26.78 8.06
N ALA A 121 -19.47 -26.59 8.03
CA ALA A 121 -20.45 -27.68 7.89
C ALA A 121 -20.42 -28.34 6.49
N ARG A 122 -19.78 -27.70 5.51
CA ARG A 122 -19.53 -28.28 4.18
C ARG A 122 -18.15 -28.97 4.16
N ASN A 123 -17.86 -29.72 3.09
CA ASN A 123 -16.58 -30.41 2.90
C ASN A 123 -15.43 -29.43 2.59
N VAL A 124 -15.03 -28.62 3.57
CA VAL A 124 -13.91 -27.66 3.50
C VAL A 124 -12.84 -28.04 4.51
N GLY A 125 -11.57 -27.82 4.15
CA GLY A 125 -10.47 -28.12 5.06
C GLY A 125 -10.41 -27.17 6.27
N ARG A 126 -9.92 -27.67 7.42
CA ARG A 126 -9.84 -26.91 8.68
C ARG A 126 -9.08 -25.58 8.54
N THR A 127 -8.05 -25.53 7.70
CA THR A 127 -7.21 -24.33 7.47
C THR A 127 -7.58 -23.57 6.19
N ALA A 128 -8.62 -23.99 5.47
CA ALA A 128 -8.96 -23.43 4.17
C ALA A 128 -9.39 -21.96 4.27
N ALA A 129 -10.13 -21.58 5.32
CA ALA A 129 -10.60 -20.20 5.51
C ALA A 129 -9.45 -19.22 5.82
N ILE A 130 -8.54 -19.61 6.73
CA ILE A 130 -7.37 -18.80 7.08
C ILE A 130 -6.44 -18.67 5.87
N THR A 131 -6.21 -19.76 5.14
CA THR A 131 -5.39 -19.73 3.92
C THR A 131 -6.00 -18.81 2.87
N ALA A 132 -7.32 -18.87 2.68
CA ALA A 132 -8.03 -17.98 1.74
C ALA A 132 -7.88 -16.51 2.14
N ALA A 133 -8.07 -16.18 3.43
CA ALA A 133 -7.89 -14.82 3.94
C ALA A 133 -6.45 -14.30 3.77
N SER A 134 -5.44 -15.13 4.06
CA SER A 134 -4.03 -14.75 3.88
C SER A 134 -3.66 -14.57 2.40
N LEU A 135 -4.15 -15.45 1.51
CA LEU A 135 -3.92 -15.34 0.08
C LEU A 135 -4.57 -14.09 -0.51
N GLU A 136 -5.79 -13.76 -0.08
CA GLU A 136 -6.46 -12.53 -0.49
C GLU A 136 -5.63 -11.30 -0.11
N LEU A 137 -5.15 -11.24 1.13
CA LEU A 137 -4.32 -10.14 1.59
C LEU A 137 -3.02 -10.02 0.78
N LEU A 138 -2.39 -11.14 0.43
CA LEU A 138 -1.19 -11.14 -0.41
C LEU A 138 -1.48 -10.66 -1.83
N ILE A 139 -2.60 -11.08 -2.43
CA ILE A 139 -3.02 -10.66 -3.77
C ILE A 139 -3.31 -9.16 -3.77
N ASP A 140 -4.11 -8.67 -2.82
CA ASP A 140 -4.46 -7.25 -2.71
C ASP A 140 -3.21 -6.38 -2.46
N SER A 141 -2.28 -6.84 -1.63
CA SER A 141 -1.01 -6.13 -1.40
C SER A 141 -0.11 -6.13 -2.63
N ALA A 142 -0.07 -7.23 -3.40
CA ALA A 142 0.70 -7.31 -4.63
C ALA A 142 0.11 -6.41 -5.74
N ILE A 143 -1.21 -6.41 -5.90
CA ILE A 143 -1.92 -5.50 -6.81
C ILE A 143 -1.61 -4.06 -6.45
N MET A 144 -1.65 -3.72 -5.16
CA MET A 144 -1.33 -2.37 -4.71
C MET A 144 0.13 -2.00 -5.00
N GLY A 145 1.08 -2.89 -4.74
CA GLY A 145 2.49 -2.67 -5.06
C GLY A 145 2.72 -2.38 -6.54
N ILE A 146 2.05 -3.14 -7.42
CA ILE A 146 2.08 -2.91 -8.88
C ILE A 146 1.47 -1.55 -9.23
N LEU A 147 0.33 -1.20 -8.63
CA LEU A 147 -0.35 0.08 -8.88
C LEU A 147 0.50 1.28 -8.41
N TYR A 148 1.19 1.17 -7.28
CA TYR A 148 2.14 2.19 -6.83
C TYR A 148 3.30 2.33 -7.82
N PHE A 149 3.90 1.23 -8.25
CA PHE A 149 4.98 1.24 -9.24
C PHE A 149 4.54 1.92 -10.55
N VAL A 150 3.39 1.51 -11.09
CA VAL A 150 2.84 2.09 -12.33
C VAL A 150 2.48 3.56 -12.14
N SER A 151 1.88 3.93 -11.01
CA SER A 151 1.54 5.33 -10.71
C SER A 151 2.78 6.21 -10.64
N LEU A 152 3.87 5.74 -10.03
CA LEU A 152 5.11 6.51 -9.95
C LEU A 152 5.79 6.62 -11.33
N ALA A 153 5.81 5.54 -12.09
CA ALA A 153 6.32 5.53 -13.46
C ALA A 153 5.54 6.48 -14.40
N ALA A 154 4.21 6.58 -14.20
CA ALA A 154 3.36 7.47 -15.00
C ALA A 154 3.56 8.96 -14.69
N VAL A 155 3.96 9.32 -13.46
CA VAL A 155 4.18 10.72 -13.07
C VAL A 155 5.51 11.27 -13.62
N ASN A 156 6.46 10.40 -14.02
CA ASN A 156 7.73 10.79 -14.64
C ASN A 156 8.45 11.93 -13.88
N MET A 157 8.57 11.78 -12.55
CA MET A 157 9.26 12.78 -11.75
C MET A 157 10.74 12.83 -12.14
N GLY A 158 11.37 14.01 -12.16
CA GLY A 158 12.82 14.12 -12.38
C GLY A 158 13.58 13.13 -11.48
N GLY A 159 14.38 12.25 -12.09
CA GLY A 159 15.13 11.18 -11.40
C GLY A 159 14.39 9.84 -11.23
N THR A 160 13.27 9.61 -11.92
CA THR A 160 12.57 8.31 -11.93
C THR A 160 12.97 7.41 -13.10
N ASP A 161 14.19 7.57 -13.62
CA ASP A 161 14.68 6.69 -14.69
C ASP A 161 14.77 5.24 -14.18
N LEU A 162 14.49 4.26 -15.04
CA LEU A 162 14.62 2.83 -14.74
C LEU A 162 16.05 2.45 -14.31
N TYR A 163 17.00 3.34 -14.56
CA TYR A 163 18.41 3.21 -14.23
C TYR A 163 18.80 3.80 -12.86
N GLY A 164 17.94 4.60 -12.22
CA GLY A 164 18.14 5.08 -10.85
C GLY A 164 19.22 6.16 -10.66
N ASP A 165 19.26 7.17 -11.54
CA ASP A 165 20.14 8.36 -11.42
C ASP A 165 19.39 9.62 -10.92
#